data_AF-A0A2H9NWQ5-F1
#
_entry.id   AF-A0A2H9NWQ5-F1
#
_cell.length_a   1.000
_cell.length_b   1.000
_cell.length_c   1.000
_cell.angle_alpha   90.00
_cell.angle_beta   90.00
_cell.angle_gamma   90.00
#
_symmetry.space_group_name_H-M   'P 1'
#
loop_
_entity.id
_entity.type
_entity.pdbx_description
1 polymer ?
#
loop_
_entity_poly.entity_id
_entity_poly.type
_entity_poly.pdbx_seq_one_letter_code
_entity_poly.pdbx_strand_id
1 'polypeptide(L)'
;MIEAVIFDMDGIIADTEKLHSESYEEVLESFGKKPEPNKYGVVQMVGVHEEEQWVILKRRYNLDEDIPSLMKRRGTIFQELVKKHIVPASGLIPLLDLLKGHNIKIGLASSSVIEHIDEILDTLGIRPYFKEVLSAQFVQRPK
;
A
#
# COMPACT_ATOMS: atom_id res chain seq x y z
N MET A 1 10.95 8.43 -29.03
CA MET A 1 9.62 7.79 -28.84
C MET A 1 9.65 7.15 -27.45
N ILE A 2 8.55 7.21 -26.69
CA ILE A 2 8.49 6.55 -25.37
C ILE A 2 8.24 5.06 -25.59
N GLU A 3 9.07 4.21 -25.01
CA GLU A 3 8.96 2.74 -25.15
C GLU A 3 8.26 2.08 -23.96
N ALA A 4 8.34 2.70 -22.78
CA ALA A 4 7.77 2.19 -21.55
C ALA A 4 7.42 3.31 -20.57
N VAL A 5 6.46 3.03 -19.69
CA VAL A 5 6.10 3.85 -18.52
C VAL A 5 6.14 2.95 -17.29
N ILE A 6 6.78 3.44 -16.21
CA ILE A 6 6.80 2.76 -14.91
C ILE A 6 5.99 3.60 -13.94
N PHE A 7 4.97 2.98 -13.34
CA PHE A 7 4.13 3.60 -12.32
C PHE A 7 4.69 3.31 -10.93
N ASP A 8 4.58 4.29 -10.04
CA ASP A 8 4.52 4.02 -8.60
C ASP A 8 3.10 3.54 -8.26
N MET A 9 2.91 2.98 -7.07
CA MET A 9 1.63 2.42 -6.64
C MET A 9 0.84 3.38 -5.77
N ASP A 10 1.37 3.68 -4.58
CA ASP A 10 0.69 4.43 -3.54
C ASP A 10 0.52 5.89 -3.97
N GLY A 11 -0.72 6.39 -3.98
CA GLY A 11 -1.05 7.73 -4.44
C GLY A 11 -1.04 7.93 -5.96
N ILE A 12 -0.68 6.90 -6.75
CA ILE A 12 -0.63 6.97 -8.22
C ILE A 12 -1.61 5.97 -8.87
N ILE A 13 -1.53 4.68 -8.52
CA ILE A 13 -2.49 3.68 -8.98
C ILE A 13 -3.79 3.80 -8.21
N ALA A 14 -3.70 3.97 -6.90
CA ALA A 14 -4.85 4.12 -6.02
C ALA A 14 -4.48 4.99 -4.83
N ASP A 15 -5.49 5.65 -4.25
CA ASP A 15 -5.33 6.36 -2.99
C ASP A 15 -5.38 5.34 -1.84
N THR A 16 -4.22 4.76 -1.54
CA THR A 16 -4.03 3.72 -0.52
C THR A 16 -3.68 4.30 0.85
N GLU A 17 -3.31 5.58 0.93
CA GLU A 17 -2.83 6.22 2.18
C GLU A 17 -3.89 6.14 3.29
N LYS A 18 -5.15 6.37 2.91
CA LYS A 18 -6.27 6.24 3.85
C LYS A 18 -6.41 4.82 4.39
N LEU A 19 -6.33 3.81 3.49
CA LEU A 19 -6.45 2.40 3.88
C LEU A 19 -5.29 1.96 4.76
N HIS A 20 -4.09 2.51 4.52
CA HIS A 20 -2.95 2.29 5.40
C HIS A 20 -3.22 2.85 6.81
N SER A 21 -3.62 4.11 6.95
CA SER A 21 -3.95 4.68 8.26
C SER A 21 -5.04 3.89 8.97
N GLU A 22 -6.13 3.58 8.27
CA GLU A 22 -7.26 2.80 8.78
C GLU A 22 -6.82 1.41 9.26
N SER A 23 -5.89 0.75 8.56
CA SER A 23 -5.36 -0.54 9.00
C SER A 23 -4.57 -0.47 10.32
N TYR A 24 -3.86 0.64 10.59
CA TYR A 24 -3.21 0.86 11.89
C TYR A 24 -4.23 1.17 12.98
N GLU A 25 -5.26 1.95 12.64
CA GLU A 25 -6.35 2.30 13.54
C GLU A 25 -7.06 1.06 14.04
N GLU A 26 -7.51 0.19 13.14
CA GLU A 26 -8.22 -1.04 13.49
C GLU A 26 -7.38 -2.00 14.35
N VAL A 27 -6.07 -2.10 14.11
CA VAL A 27 -5.20 -2.89 14.99
C VAL A 27 -5.20 -2.30 16.40
N LEU A 28 -5.02 -0.99 16.55
CA LEU A 28 -5.00 -0.33 17.86
C LEU A 28 -6.36 -0.44 18.57
N GLU A 29 -7.46 -0.28 17.84
CA GLU A 29 -8.81 -0.46 18.36
C GLU A 29 -9.08 -1.89 18.83
N SER A 30 -8.51 -2.90 18.16
CA SER A 30 -8.60 -4.30 18.61
C SER A 30 -7.95 -4.55 19.97
N PHE A 31 -7.05 -3.65 20.42
CA PHE A 31 -6.47 -3.62 21.76
C PHE A 31 -7.18 -2.65 22.72
N GLY A 32 -8.36 -2.14 22.34
CA GLY A 32 -9.11 -1.16 23.11
C GLY A 32 -8.44 0.22 23.20
N LYS A 33 -7.49 0.51 22.31
CA LYS A 33 -6.82 1.82 22.23
C LYS A 33 -7.62 2.73 21.32
N LYS A 34 -7.63 4.02 21.64
CA LYS A 34 -8.23 5.04 20.78
C LYS A 34 -7.10 5.85 20.16
N PRO A 35 -6.72 5.57 18.91
CA PRO A 35 -5.72 6.38 18.24
C PRO A 35 -6.23 7.81 18.02
N GLU A 36 -5.33 8.78 18.14
CA GLU A 36 -5.63 10.19 17.83
C GLU A 36 -4.89 10.53 16.54
N PRO A 37 -5.59 10.61 15.40
CA PRO A 37 -4.96 10.94 14.13
C PRO A 37 -4.31 12.33 14.20
N ASN A 38 -3.13 12.47 13.60
CA ASN A 38 -2.51 13.77 13.34
C ASN A 38 -2.62 14.12 11.85
N LYS A 39 -1.91 15.15 11.39
CA LYS A 39 -1.91 15.57 9.97
C LYS A 39 -1.47 14.50 8.96
N TYR A 40 -0.85 13.42 9.42
CA TYR A 40 -0.41 12.27 8.63
C TYR A 40 -1.26 11.01 8.86
N GLY A 41 -2.38 11.10 9.62
CA GLY A 41 -3.11 9.93 10.12
C GLY A 41 -2.54 9.43 11.45
N VAL A 42 -2.68 8.14 11.73
CA VAL A 42 -2.15 7.54 12.98
C VAL A 42 -0.63 7.38 12.98
N VAL A 43 -0.04 7.15 11.81
CA VAL A 43 1.41 7.02 11.62
C VAL A 43 1.88 7.87 10.44
N GLN A 44 3.13 8.32 10.50
CA GLN A 44 3.78 8.91 9.35
C GLN A 44 4.20 7.80 8.38
N MET A 45 3.49 7.70 7.26
CA MET A 45 3.76 6.69 6.23
C MET A 45 5.03 6.96 5.41
N VAL A 46 5.42 8.23 5.26
CA VAL A 46 6.54 8.62 4.40
C VAL A 46 7.86 8.62 5.16
N GLY A 47 8.82 7.82 4.67
CA GLY A 47 10.21 7.82 5.11
C GLY A 47 10.50 7.04 6.39
N VAL A 48 9.54 6.24 6.86
CA VAL A 48 9.68 5.40 8.07
C VAL A 48 9.29 3.98 7.72
N HIS A 49 10.15 3.01 8.03
CA HIS A 49 9.85 1.60 7.81
C HIS A 49 8.72 1.13 8.74
N GLU A 50 7.89 0.20 8.28
CA GLU A 50 6.76 -0.33 9.07
C GLU A 50 7.18 -0.86 10.44
N GLU A 51 8.32 -1.57 10.53
CA GLU A 51 8.83 -2.06 11.81
C GLU A 51 9.07 -0.91 12.81
N GLU A 52 9.65 0.21 12.35
CA GLU A 52 9.88 1.40 13.17
C GLU A 52 8.56 2.07 13.58
N GLN A 53 7.56 2.08 12.69
CA GLN A 53 6.21 2.57 13.01
C GLN A 53 5.60 1.73 14.16
N TRP A 54 5.72 0.40 14.10
CA TRP A 54 5.25 -0.48 15.16
C TRP A 54 6.03 -0.34 16.47
N VAL A 55 7.35 -0.10 16.43
CA VAL A 55 8.13 0.23 17.63
C VAL A 55 7.56 1.48 18.31
N ILE A 56 7.26 2.53 17.54
CA ILE A 56 6.71 3.80 18.04
C ILE A 56 5.31 3.57 18.61
N LEU A 57 4.42 2.89 17.88
CA LEU A 57 3.05 2.63 18.30
C LEU A 57 2.97 1.73 19.54
N LYS A 58 3.76 0.65 19.57
CA LYS A 58 3.85 -0.26 20.73
C LYS A 58 4.24 0.49 21.99
N ARG A 59 5.24 1.39 21.89
CA ARG A 59 5.64 2.27 23.00
C ARG A 59 4.56 3.27 23.39
N ARG A 60 3.95 3.94 22.40
CA ARG A 60 2.94 4.98 22.62
C ARG A 60 1.66 4.44 23.27
N TYR A 61 1.21 3.27 22.85
CA TYR A 61 -0.06 2.67 23.27
C TYR A 61 0.09 1.52 24.27
N ASN A 62 1.32 1.20 24.68
CA ASN A 62 1.66 0.10 25.58
C ASN A 62 1.02 -1.23 25.13
N LEU A 63 1.38 -1.66 23.92
CA LEU A 63 0.92 -2.94 23.35
C LEU A 63 1.84 -4.08 23.81
N ASP A 64 1.26 -5.22 24.17
CA ASP A 64 2.03 -6.38 24.66
C ASP A 64 2.40 -7.38 23.55
N GLU A 65 1.73 -7.34 22.40
CA GLU A 65 1.97 -8.22 21.24
C GLU A 65 3.31 -7.89 20.52
N ASP A 66 4.01 -8.90 20.00
CA ASP A 66 5.27 -8.72 19.28
C ASP A 66 5.07 -8.04 17.91
N ILE A 67 6.10 -7.36 17.41
CA ILE A 67 6.03 -6.58 16.16
C ILE A 67 5.66 -7.46 14.95
N PRO A 68 6.27 -8.64 14.72
CA PRO A 68 5.86 -9.54 13.63
C PRO A 68 4.36 -9.90 13.66
N SER A 69 3.80 -10.20 14.84
CA SER A 69 2.37 -10.48 14.99
C SER A 69 1.49 -9.26 14.68
N LEU A 70 1.89 -8.05 15.11
CA LEU A 70 1.19 -6.80 14.79
C LEU A 70 1.20 -6.51 13.28
N MET A 71 2.36 -6.65 12.62
CA MET A 71 2.49 -6.48 11.17
C MET A 71 1.62 -7.47 10.41
N LYS A 72 1.62 -8.75 10.81
CA LYS A 72 0.78 -9.78 10.19
C LYS A 72 -0.71 -9.45 10.32
N ARG A 73 -1.15 -9.05 11.52
CA ARG A 73 -2.54 -8.65 11.78
C ARG A 73 -2.93 -7.45 10.90
N ARG A 74 -2.08 -6.43 10.84
CA ARG A 74 -2.28 -5.25 10.00
C ARG A 74 -2.38 -5.61 8.53
N GLY A 75 -1.52 -6.49 8.04
CA GLY A 75 -1.54 -6.97 6.65
C GLY A 75 -2.87 -7.61 6.29
N THR A 76 -3.43 -8.46 7.17
CA THR A 76 -4.77 -9.05 6.97
C THR A 76 -5.87 -7.98 6.92
N ILE A 77 -5.87 -7.03 7.86
CA ILE A 77 -6.83 -5.93 7.87
C ILE A 77 -6.71 -5.08 6.60
N PHE A 78 -5.49 -4.76 6.18
CA PHE A 78 -5.24 -3.97 4.98
C PHE A 78 -5.79 -4.67 3.73
N GLN A 79 -5.58 -5.98 3.59
CA GLN A 79 -6.15 -6.76 2.48
C GLN A 79 -7.69 -6.72 2.48
N GLU A 80 -8.32 -6.80 3.65
CA GLU A 80 -9.78 -6.66 3.75
C GLU A 80 -10.27 -5.26 3.37
N LEU A 81 -9.56 -4.22 3.81
CA LEU A 81 -9.88 -2.83 3.47
C LEU A 81 -9.72 -2.58 1.97
N VAL A 82 -8.68 -3.12 1.35
CA VAL A 82 -8.50 -3.07 -0.11
C VAL A 82 -9.71 -3.68 -0.80
N LYS A 83 -10.11 -4.91 -0.45
CA LYS A 83 -11.26 -5.60 -1.07
C LYS A 83 -12.57 -4.82 -0.96
N LYS A 84 -12.77 -4.10 0.15
CA LYS A 84 -14.01 -3.39 0.44
C LYS A 84 -14.03 -1.97 -0.15
N HIS A 85 -12.90 -1.27 -0.15
CA HIS A 85 -12.87 0.18 -0.28
C HIS A 85 -11.90 0.72 -1.34
N ILE A 86 -11.04 -0.10 -1.95
CA ILE A 86 -10.05 0.41 -2.92
C ILE A 86 -10.74 1.00 -4.15
N VAL A 87 -10.24 2.15 -4.59
CA VAL A 87 -10.67 2.82 -5.82
C VAL A 87 -9.45 3.22 -6.64
N PRO A 88 -9.50 3.08 -7.98
CA PRO A 88 -8.39 3.51 -8.82
C PRO A 88 -8.30 5.04 -8.80
N ALA A 89 -7.08 5.56 -8.97
CA ALA A 89 -6.86 7.00 -9.10
C ALA A 89 -7.62 7.56 -10.31
N SER A 90 -8.09 8.81 -10.19
CA SER A 90 -8.84 9.46 -11.25
C SER A 90 -8.03 9.53 -12.55
N GLY A 91 -8.62 9.04 -13.64
CA GLY A 91 -7.97 9.01 -14.96
C GLY A 91 -6.97 7.86 -15.18
N LEU A 92 -6.73 6.99 -14.19
CA LEU A 92 -5.83 5.85 -14.34
C LEU A 92 -6.27 4.93 -15.48
N ILE A 93 -7.52 4.46 -15.47
CA ILE A 93 -8.00 3.47 -16.44
C ILE A 93 -7.90 3.99 -17.89
N PRO A 94 -8.38 5.20 -18.23
CA PRO A 94 -8.16 5.78 -19.56
C PRO A 94 -6.68 5.90 -19.96
N LEU A 95 -5.80 6.22 -19.01
CA LEU A 95 -4.36 6.31 -19.28
C LEU A 95 -3.77 4.92 -19.60
N LEU A 96 -4.11 3.90 -18.82
CA LEU A 96 -3.66 2.53 -19.05
C LEU A 96 -4.14 2.02 -20.42
N ASP A 97 -5.39 2.30 -20.79
CA ASP A 97 -5.94 1.96 -22.11
C ASP A 97 -5.20 2.68 -23.25
N LEU A 98 -4.92 3.98 -23.08
CA LEU A 98 -4.17 4.77 -24.05
C LEU A 98 -2.76 4.20 -24.27
N LEU A 99 -2.02 3.94 -23.20
CA LEU A 99 -0.66 3.39 -23.28
C LEU A 99 -0.65 2.01 -23.96
N LYS A 100 -1.62 1.16 -23.62
CA LYS A 100 -1.80 -0.16 -24.24
C LYS A 100 -2.13 -0.03 -25.73
N GLY A 101 -3.03 0.88 -26.12
CA GLY A 101 -3.40 1.14 -27.51
C GLY A 101 -2.23 1.63 -28.38
N HIS A 102 -1.25 2.28 -27.76
CA HIS A 102 -0.01 2.71 -28.41
C HIS A 102 1.13 1.68 -28.35
N ASN A 103 0.88 0.46 -27.87
CA ASN A 103 1.91 -0.58 -27.66
C ASN A 103 3.07 -0.13 -26.75
N ILE A 104 2.82 0.78 -25.82
CA ILE A 104 3.80 1.21 -24.82
C ILE A 104 3.78 0.19 -23.66
N LYS A 105 4.96 -0.27 -23.23
CA LYS A 105 5.07 -1.21 -22.11
C LYS A 105 4.74 -0.50 -20.80
N ILE A 106 3.98 -1.15 -19.93
CA ILE A 106 3.60 -0.61 -18.62
C ILE A 106 4.24 -1.50 -17.54
N GLY A 107 4.99 -0.89 -16.64
CA GLY A 107 5.55 -1.53 -15.46
C GLY A 107 5.06 -0.86 -14.18
N LEU A 108 5.19 -1.57 -13.06
CA LEU A 108 4.90 -1.07 -11.72
C LEU A 108 6.12 -1.27 -10.83
N ALA A 109 6.48 -0.27 -10.04
CA ALA A 109 7.50 -0.35 -9.01
C ALA A 109 6.94 0.25 -7.70
N SER A 110 6.93 -0.52 -6.62
CA SER A 110 6.36 -0.09 -5.34
C SER A 110 7.21 -0.52 -4.16
N SER A 111 7.20 0.29 -3.10
CA SER A 111 7.79 -0.05 -1.80
C SER A 111 6.93 -1.01 -0.98
N SER A 112 5.69 -1.28 -1.41
CA SER A 112 4.80 -2.24 -0.79
C SER A 112 5.24 -3.69 -1.02
N VAL A 113 4.85 -4.58 -0.11
CA VAL A 113 5.04 -6.03 -0.23
C VAL A 113 4.25 -6.59 -1.41
N ILE A 114 4.73 -7.67 -2.04
CA ILE A 114 4.13 -8.18 -3.27
C ILE A 114 2.66 -8.60 -3.07
N GLU A 115 2.30 -9.08 -1.89
CA GLU A 115 0.93 -9.49 -1.56
C GLU A 115 -0.04 -8.31 -1.57
N HIS A 116 0.39 -7.12 -1.13
CA HIS A 116 -0.44 -5.91 -1.19
C HIS A 116 -0.57 -5.40 -2.62
N ILE A 117 0.51 -5.47 -3.39
CA ILE A 117 0.51 -5.06 -4.79
C ILE A 117 -0.50 -5.90 -5.57
N ASP A 118 -0.38 -7.21 -5.46
CA ASP A 118 -1.22 -8.16 -6.19
C ASP A 118 -2.70 -8.01 -5.79
N GLU A 119 -3.00 -7.89 -4.49
CA GLU A 119 -4.36 -7.71 -4.00
C GLU A 119 -5.03 -6.46 -4.60
N ILE A 120 -4.33 -5.33 -4.67
CA ILE A 120 -4.89 -4.09 -5.24
C ILE A 120 -5.04 -4.22 -6.77
N LEU A 121 -4.05 -4.75 -7.48
CA LEU A 121 -4.12 -4.91 -8.94
C LEU A 121 -5.26 -5.84 -9.34
N ASP A 122 -5.45 -6.93 -8.59
CA ASP A 122 -6.48 -7.93 -8.84
C ASP A 122 -7.87 -7.40 -8.46
N THR A 123 -8.00 -6.73 -7.30
CA THR A 123 -9.27 -6.10 -6.88
C THR A 123 -9.74 -5.03 -7.86
N LEU A 124 -8.82 -4.24 -8.41
CA LEU A 124 -9.11 -3.22 -9.41
C LEU A 124 -9.28 -3.79 -10.83
N GLY A 125 -8.96 -5.08 -11.05
CA GLY A 125 -9.02 -5.71 -12.37
C GLY A 125 -8.00 -5.18 -13.38
N ILE A 126 -6.90 -4.58 -12.90
CA ILE A 126 -5.89 -3.91 -13.73
C ILE A 126 -4.57 -4.68 -13.86
N ARG A 127 -4.43 -5.82 -13.18
CA ARG A 127 -3.24 -6.70 -13.31
C ARG A 127 -2.80 -6.93 -14.76
N PRO A 128 -3.70 -7.18 -15.74
CA PRO A 128 -3.30 -7.45 -17.13
C PRO A 128 -2.65 -6.28 -17.88
N TYR A 129 -2.70 -5.05 -17.35
CA TYR A 129 -2.02 -3.91 -17.96
C TYR A 129 -0.51 -3.93 -17.70
N PHE A 130 -0.08 -4.50 -16.57
CA PHE A 130 1.30 -4.44 -16.11
C PHE A 130 2.08 -5.66 -16.61
N LYS A 131 3.08 -5.40 -17.47
CA LYS A 131 3.97 -6.45 -17.97
C LYS A 131 4.96 -6.91 -16.90
N GLU A 132 5.44 -5.97 -16.10
CA GLU A 132 6.43 -6.21 -15.04
C GLU A 132 5.96 -5.52 -13.77
N VAL A 133 6.11 -6.20 -12.63
CA VAL A 133 5.77 -5.69 -11.30
C VAL A 133 6.97 -5.93 -10.39
N LEU A 134 7.49 -4.87 -9.77
CA LEU A 134 8.64 -4.93 -8.86
C LEU A 134 8.26 -4.41 -7.46
N SER A 135 8.35 -5.29 -6.47
CA SER A 135 8.26 -4.93 -5.05
C SER A 135 9.65 -4.61 -4.48
N ALA A 136 9.70 -3.69 -3.52
CA ALA A 136 10.88 -3.46 -2.69
C ALA A 136 11.41 -4.71 -1.97
N GLN A 137 10.57 -5.73 -1.73
CA GLN A 137 10.99 -7.00 -1.14
C GLN A 137 12.07 -7.73 -1.95
N PHE A 138 12.17 -7.45 -3.25
CA PHE A 138 13.08 -8.13 -4.17
C PHE A 138 14.35 -7.33 -4.48
N VAL A 139 14.60 -6.21 -3.78
CA VAL A 139 15.77 -5.35 -4.03
C VAL A 139 16.61 -5.12 -2.77
N GLN A 140 17.92 -4.96 -2.94
CA GLN A 140 18.85 -4.75 -1.82
C GLN A 140 18.78 -3.34 -1.22
N ARG A 141 18.32 -2.35 -2.00
CA ARG A 141 18.23 -0.94 -1.61
C ARG A 141 16.87 -0.40 -2.06
N PRO A 142 15.83 -0.49 -1.21
CA PRO A 142 14.53 0.07 -1.51
C PRO A 142 14.58 1.61 -1.49
N LYS A 143 13.57 2.23 -2.12
CA LYS A 143 13.37 3.68 -2.18
C LYS A 143 12.96 4.24 -0.82
#